data_AF-A0A1W1UJY4-F1
#
_entry.id   AF-A0A1W1UJY4-F1
#
_cell.length_a   1.000
_cell.length_b   1.000
_cell.length_c   1.000
_cell.angle_alpha   90.00
_cell.angle_beta   90.00
_cell.angle_gamma   90.00
#
_symmetry.space_group_name_H-M   'P 1'
#
loop_
_entity.id
_entity.type
_entity.pdbx_description
1 polymer ?
#
loop_
_entity_poly.entity_id
_entity_poly.type
_entity_poly.pdbx_seq_one_letter_code
_entity_poly.pdbx_strand_id
1 'polypeptide(L)' 'MTTLKNDGDTTARVFGPTGNIVRIAAGETLDVPFSKDDIVFEKGSNISFVEAQKPASRAKKAVSSTTEE' A
#
# COMPACT_ATOMS: atom_id res chain seq x y z
N MET A 1 -6.06 -8.08 -0.33
CA MET A 1 -4.80 -7.58 -0.90
C MET A 1 -4.42 -6.37 -0.09
N THR A 2 -3.15 -6.27 0.30
CA THR A 2 -2.62 -5.22 1.15
C THR A 2 -1.50 -4.53 0.42
N THR A 3 -1.52 -3.21 0.36
CA THR A 3 -0.45 -2.44 -0.25
C THR A 3 0.57 -2.06 0.82
N LEU A 4 1.83 -2.38 0.58
CA LEU A 4 2.94 -2.09 1.48
C LEU A 4 3.90 -1.13 0.81
N LYS A 5 4.39 -0.15 1.57
CA LYS A 5 5.41 0.79 1.11
C LYS A 5 6.61 0.71 2.02
N ASN A 6 7.80 0.59 1.45
CA ASN A 6 9.04 0.69 2.19
C ASN A 6 9.49 2.16 2.25
N ASP A 7 9.32 2.78 3.41
CA ASP A 7 9.75 4.15 3.70
C ASP A 7 11.20 4.20 4.24
N GLY A 8 11.90 3.07 4.28
CA GLY A 8 13.31 2.99 4.67
C GLY A 8 14.28 3.08 3.51
N ASP A 9 15.56 3.26 3.85
CA ASP A 9 16.68 3.35 2.88
C ASP A 9 17.26 1.99 2.47
N THR A 10 16.76 0.89 3.04
CA THR A 10 17.26 -0.47 2.77
C THR A 10 16.13 -1.41 2.36
N THR A 11 16.47 -2.50 1.66
CA THR A 11 15.51 -3.53 1.28
C THR A 11 14.90 -4.18 2.51
N ALA A 12 13.58 -4.09 2.64
CA ALA A 12 12.85 -4.67 3.75
C ALA A 12 12.27 -6.03 3.40
N ARG A 13 12.17 -6.91 4.41
CA ARG A 13 11.63 -8.27 4.27
C ARG A 13 10.30 -8.37 5.00
N VAL A 14 9.31 -8.85 4.25
CA VAL A 14 7.94 -9.05 4.70
C VAL A 14 7.67 -10.54 4.70
N PHE A 15 7.24 -11.05 5.84
CA PHE A 15 6.85 -12.44 6.01
C PHE A 15 5.33 -12.52 5.94
N GLY A 16 4.83 -13.20 4.92
CA GLY A 16 3.43 -13.54 4.77
C GLY A 16 3.08 -14.87 5.47
N PRO A 17 1.80 -15.25 5.46
CA PRO A 17 1.33 -16.51 6.01
C PRO A 17 2.02 -17.68 5.30
N THR A 18 2.18 -18.81 6.00
CA THR A 18 2.74 -20.06 5.43
C THR A 18 4.20 -19.93 4.95
N GLY A 19 4.98 -19.01 5.51
CA GLY A 19 6.42 -18.88 5.21
C GLY A 19 6.73 -18.17 3.90
N ASN A 20 5.75 -17.46 3.32
CA ASN A 20 5.98 -16.60 2.16
C ASN A 20 6.90 -15.44 2.55
N ILE A 21 7.91 -15.13 1.73
CA ILE A 21 8.83 -14.00 1.96
C ILE A 21 8.78 -13.08 0.76
N VAL A 22 8.40 -11.84 1.00
CA VAL A 22 8.40 -10.76 0.01
C VAL A 22 9.49 -9.76 0.37
N ARG A 23 10.22 -9.29 -0.63
CA ARG A 23 11.25 -8.26 -0.47
C ARG A 23 10.78 -7.01 -1.17
N ILE A 24 10.84 -5.89 -0.48
CA ILE A 24 10.41 -4.59 -0.99
C ILE A 24 11.63 -3.67 -0.99
N ALA A 25 12.02 -3.16 -2.15
CA ALA A 25 13.16 -2.25 -2.25
C ALA A 25 12.91 -0.94 -1.51
N ALA A 26 13.97 -0.20 -1.17
CA ALA A 26 13.86 1.11 -0.53
C ALA A 26 13.05 2.07 -1.40
N GLY A 27 12.05 2.75 -0.83
CA GLY A 27 11.15 3.65 -1.55
C GLY A 27 10.11 2.97 -2.45
N GLU A 28 10.08 1.64 -2.51
CA GLU A 28 9.17 0.89 -3.37
C GLU A 28 7.81 0.66 -2.69
N THR A 29 6.76 0.59 -3.51
CA THR A 29 5.40 0.23 -3.09
C THR A 29 5.00 -1.06 -3.81
N LEU A 30 4.50 -2.03 -3.07
CA LEU A 30 4.15 -3.35 -3.59
C LEU A 30 2.81 -3.82 -3.02
N ASP A 31 1.94 -4.30 -3.90
CA ASP A 31 0.71 -4.98 -3.51
C ASP A 31 0.97 -6.46 -3.25
N VAL A 32 0.66 -6.89 -2.02
CA VAL A 32 0.78 -8.28 -1.61
C VAL A 32 -0.61 -8.92 -1.46
N PRO A 33 -0.78 -10.20 -1.83
CA PRO A 33 -2.03 -10.92 -1.68
C PRO A 33 -2.29 -11.40 -0.24
N PHE A 34 -1.68 -10.77 0.76
CA PHE A 34 -1.81 -11.13 2.18
C PHE A 34 -2.71 -10.12 2.92
N SER A 35 -3.28 -10.54 4.05
CA SER A 35 -4.01 -9.64 4.95
C SER A 35 -3.03 -8.88 5.84
N LYS A 36 -3.37 -7.65 6.22
CA LYS A 36 -2.57 -6.84 7.15
C LYS A 36 -2.28 -7.56 8.48
N ASP A 37 -3.25 -8.29 9.00
CA ASP A 37 -3.15 -9.03 10.27
C ASP A 37 -2.23 -10.27 10.19
N ASP A 38 -2.01 -10.81 8.99
CA ASP A 38 -1.19 -12.01 8.75
C ASP A 38 0.23 -11.67 8.27
N ILE A 39 0.58 -10.38 8.20
CA ILE A 39 1.88 -9.90 7.75
C ILE A 39 2.76 -9.62 8.97
N VAL A 40 4.01 -10.11 8.92
CA VAL A 40 5.05 -9.81 9.91
C VAL A 40 6.23 -9.13 9.23
N PHE A 41 6.76 -8.09 9.86
CA PHE A 41 7.92 -7.35 9.35
C PHE A 41 9.22 -7.82 10.00
N GLU A 42 10.31 -7.85 9.24
CA GLU A 42 11.63 -8.05 9.84
C GLU A 42 11.96 -6.89 10.78
N LYS A 43 12.52 -7.21 11.96
CA LYS A 43 12.89 -6.20 12.97
C LYS A 43 13.87 -5.19 12.40
N GLY A 44 13.50 -3.90 12.43
CA GLY A 44 14.29 -2.81 11.86
C GLY A 44 13.84 -2.38 10.45
N SER A 45 12.87 -3.08 9.85
CA SER A 45 12.24 -2.64 8.60
C SER A 45 11.36 -1.40 8.82
N ASN A 46 11.42 -0.44 7.91
CA ASN A 46 10.57 0.75 7.92
C ASN A 46 9.49 0.63 6.84
N ILE A 47 8.44 -0.16 7.11
CA ILE A 47 7.34 -0.41 6.17
C ILE A 47 6.03 0.16 6.72
N SER A 48 5.31 0.86 5.85
CA SER A 48 3.97 1.38 6.10
C SER A 48 2.91 0.62 5.31
N PHE A 49 1.74 0.42 5.92
CA PHE A 49 0.56 -0.04 5.20
C PHE A 49 -0.05 1.14 4.45
N VAL A 50 -0.05 1.06 3.13
CA VAL A 50 -0.82 1.99 2.30
C VAL A 50 -2.22 1.39 2.26
N GLU A 51 -3.13 1.91 3.08
CA GLU A 51 -4.54 1.63 2.85
C GLU A 51 -4.85 2.13 1.45
N ALA A 52 -5.12 1.20 0.53
CA ALA A 52 -5.81 1.53 -0.70
C ALA A 52 -7.06 2.25 -0.24
N GLN A 53 -7.06 3.59 -0.34
CA GLN A 53 -8.24 4.37 -0.02
C GLN A 53 -9.34 3.71 -0.84
N LYS A 54 -10.25 3.02 -0.15
CA LYS A 54 -11.59 2.74 -0.66
C LYS A 54 -11.95 4.00 -1.41
N PRO A 55 -12.22 3.99 -2.73
CA PRO A 55 -12.45 5.21 -3.45
C PRO A 55 -13.49 5.94 -2.64
N ALA A 56 -13.06 6.99 -1.94
CA ALA A 56 -13.97 7.76 -1.13
C ALA A 56 -15.01 8.13 -2.17
N SER A 57 -16.27 7.82 -1.89
CA SER A 57 -17.36 8.37 -2.67
C SER A 57 -17.12 9.87 -2.65
N ARG A 58 -16.41 10.36 -3.67
CA ARG A 58 -16.20 11.76 -3.94
C ARG A 58 -17.58 12.12 -4.41
N ALA A 59 -18.43 12.46 -3.44
CA ALA A 59 -19.57 13.30 -3.66
C ALA A 59 -19.07 14.37 -4.63
N LYS A 60 -19.50 14.24 -5.89
CA LYS A 60 -19.07 15.09 -6.98
C LYS A 60 -19.50 16.49 -6.60
N LYS A 61 -18.59 17.30 -6.06
CA LYS A 61 -18.76 18.74 -6.07
C LYS A 61 -17.78 19.32 -7.09
N ALA A 62 -18.41 19.93 -8.10
CA ALA A 62 -17.89 20.84 -9.11
C ALA A 62 -16.97 20.26 -10.20
N VAL A 63 -17.53 20.09 -11.40
CA VAL A 63 -17.31 21.09 -12.46
C VAL A 63 -18.56 21.12 -13.35
N SER A 64 -19.43 22.11 -13.12
CA SER A 64 -20.46 22.53 -14.06
C SER A 64 -19.88 23.71 -14.82
N SER A 65 -19.29 23.43 -15.98
CA SER A 65 -19.02 24.44 -16.99
C SER A 65 -19.01 23.74 -18.35
N THR A 66 -20.18 23.27 -18.74
CA THR A 66 -20.51 23.15 -20.16
C THR A 66 -21.21 24.46 -20.50
N THR A 67 -20.44 25.38 -21.08
CA THR A 67 -21.01 26.49 -21.85
C THR A 67 -21.61 25.86 -23.09
N GLU A 68 -22.94 25.86 -23.18
CA GLU A 68 -23.68 25.66 -24.41
C GLU A 68 -23.78 27.00 -25.14
N GLU A 69 -23.56 26.92 -26.45
CA GLU A 69 -23.80 27.92 -27.52
C GLU A 69 -22.79 29.06 -27.72
#